data_AF-A0A349VKA0-F1
#
_entry.id   AF-A0A349VKA0-F1
#
_cell.length_a   1.000
_cell.length_b   1.000
_cell.length_c   1.000
_cell.angle_alpha   90.00
_cell.angle_beta   90.00
_cell.angle_gamma   90.00
#
_symmetry.space_group_name_H-M   'P 1'
#
loop_
_entity.id
_entity.type
_entity.pdbx_description
1 polymer ?
#
loop_
_entity_poly.entity_id
_entity_poly.type
_entity_poly.pdbx_seq_one_letter_code
_entity_poly.pdbx_strand_id
1 'polypeptide(L)'
;MKKQGVTARRVAWWLLLIGNSFAMCGWAWCCARLFPRNDFAWSLAESSQPVVVQGTVVAAPEKMRSAQGFLGAGSFRETSVWVLNLSAARDLHRWVPVSGQARVFVDGETQPLSVGTHVQVHGRAVRPSAPNNPGEFDFRQHSQLNRVLTIIRVRGWSSIVVCPNGITVSAAGCIDWLRQRCRNRL
;
A
#
# COMPACT_ATOMS: atom_id res chain seq x y z
N MET A 1 -59.38 12.22 1.96
CA MET A 1 -58.56 11.06 2.34
C MET A 1 -57.38 10.76 1.38
N LYS A 2 -57.49 10.87 0.04
CA LYS A 2 -56.36 10.60 -0.91
C LYS A 2 -55.07 11.43 -0.69
N LYS A 3 -55.15 12.70 -0.26
CA LYS A 3 -53.97 13.57 -0.04
C LYS A 3 -53.06 13.08 1.11
N GLN A 4 -53.63 12.49 2.16
CA GLN A 4 -52.85 12.03 3.33
C GLN A 4 -51.93 10.85 2.99
N GLY A 5 -52.37 9.92 2.12
CA GLY A 5 -51.54 8.79 1.68
C GLY A 5 -50.35 9.20 0.81
N VAL A 6 -50.48 10.27 0.01
CA VAL A 6 -49.38 10.81 -0.81
C VAL A 6 -48.31 11.47 0.07
N THR A 7 -48.74 12.24 1.09
CA THR A 7 -47.81 12.87 2.04
C THR A 7 -47.08 11.83 2.88
N ALA A 8 -47.78 10.83 3.43
CA ALA A 8 -47.17 9.75 4.20
C ALA A 8 -46.14 8.96 3.37
N ARG A 9 -46.47 8.66 2.11
CA ARG A 9 -45.54 7.99 1.19
C ARG A 9 -44.30 8.86 0.94
N ARG A 10 -44.47 10.16 0.68
CA ARG A 10 -43.34 11.09 0.50
C ARG A 10 -42.43 11.16 1.72
N VAL A 11 -42.99 11.22 2.93
CA VAL A 11 -42.21 11.19 4.17
C VAL A 11 -41.43 9.89 4.30
N ALA A 12 -42.05 8.74 4.01
CA ALA A 12 -41.36 7.46 4.02
C ALA A 12 -40.20 7.39 3.00
N TRP A 13 -40.38 7.92 1.79
CA TRP A 13 -39.31 8.04 0.79
C TRP A 13 -38.14 8.89 1.29
N TRP A 14 -38.44 10.07 1.88
CA TRP A 14 -37.40 10.92 2.45
C TRP A 14 -36.63 10.24 3.58
N LEU A 15 -37.33 9.58 4.50
CA LEU A 15 -36.70 8.83 5.58
C LEU A 15 -35.80 7.71 5.05
N LEU A 16 -36.23 6.98 4.01
CA LEU A 16 -35.42 5.95 3.37
C LEU A 16 -34.17 6.53 2.68
N LEU A 17 -34.31 7.64 1.94
CA LEU A 17 -33.18 8.28 1.27
C LEU A 17 -32.16 8.82 2.27
N ILE A 18 -32.63 9.47 3.33
CA ILE A 18 -31.78 9.97 4.42
C ILE A 18 -31.10 8.79 5.12
N GLY A 19 -31.83 7.74 5.46
CA GLY A 19 -31.29 6.55 6.12
C GLY A 19 -30.20 5.86 5.29
N ASN A 20 -30.43 5.66 3.98
CA ASN A 20 -29.42 5.11 3.07
C ASN A 20 -28.20 6.02 2.96
N SER A 21 -28.40 7.33 2.90
CA SER A 21 -27.28 8.28 2.80
C SER A 21 -26.38 8.21 4.03
N PHE A 22 -26.97 8.17 5.24
CA PHE A 22 -26.20 7.98 6.47
C PHE A 22 -25.50 6.62 6.53
N ALA A 23 -26.15 5.55 6.09
CA ALA A 23 -25.53 4.22 6.04
C ALA A 23 -24.34 4.19 5.08
N MET A 24 -24.46 4.79 3.89
CA MET A 24 -23.36 4.88 2.92
C MET A 24 -22.22 5.76 3.42
N CYS A 25 -22.51 6.91 4.03
CA CYS A 25 -21.48 7.77 4.64
C CYS A 25 -20.77 7.06 5.79
N GLY A 26 -21.52 6.36 6.66
CA GLY A 26 -20.96 5.58 7.76
C GLY A 26 -20.10 4.42 7.26
N TRP A 27 -20.55 3.70 6.23
CA TRP A 27 -19.78 2.65 5.59
C TRP A 27 -18.50 3.19 4.94
N ALA A 28 -18.58 4.28 4.18
CA ALA A 28 -17.43 4.91 3.56
C ALA A 28 -16.41 5.38 4.61
N TRP A 29 -16.87 5.97 5.72
CA TRP A 29 -16.04 6.35 6.86
C TRP A 29 -15.34 5.14 7.49
N CYS A 30 -16.08 4.06 7.72
CA CYS A 30 -15.55 2.80 8.21
C CYS A 30 -14.51 2.22 7.25
N CYS A 31 -14.80 2.13 5.94
CA CYS A 31 -13.85 1.67 4.95
C CYS A 31 -12.60 2.54 4.91
N ALA A 32 -12.70 3.86 5.08
CA ALA A 32 -11.56 4.76 5.05
C ALA A 32 -10.68 4.67 6.30
N ARG A 33 -11.21 4.24 7.45
CA ARG A 33 -10.51 4.33 8.75
C ARG A 33 -10.32 3.01 9.48
N LEU A 34 -11.08 1.98 9.16
CA LEU A 34 -10.93 0.66 9.76
C LEU A 34 -9.85 -0.11 9.03
N PHE A 35 -8.80 -0.42 9.78
CA PHE A 35 -7.69 -1.26 9.34
C PHE A 35 -7.69 -2.55 10.16
N PRO A 36 -7.12 -3.65 9.62
CA PRO A 36 -6.96 -4.88 10.37
C PRO A 36 -6.20 -4.64 11.68
N ARG A 37 -6.57 -5.38 12.73
CA ARG A 37 -5.90 -5.32 14.04
C ARG A 37 -4.45 -5.81 13.96
N ASN A 38 -4.17 -6.73 13.04
CA ASN A 38 -2.84 -7.27 12.77
C ASN A 38 -2.14 -6.58 11.59
N ASP A 39 -2.53 -5.35 11.24
CA ASP A 39 -1.78 -4.57 10.25
C ASP A 39 -0.35 -4.33 10.77
N PHE A 40 0.64 -4.64 9.94
CA PHE A 40 2.05 -4.55 10.34
C PHE A 40 2.44 -3.12 10.75
N ALA A 41 1.80 -2.09 10.21
CA ALA A 41 2.08 -0.71 10.55
C ALA A 41 1.88 -0.39 12.04
N TRP A 42 1.07 -1.16 12.76
CA TRP A 42 0.86 -1.00 14.21
C TRP A 42 2.05 -1.46 15.05
N SER A 43 2.95 -2.28 14.47
CA SER A 43 4.19 -2.73 15.12
C SER A 43 5.39 -1.82 14.82
N LEU A 44 5.21 -0.79 13.99
CA LEU A 44 6.26 0.10 13.54
C LEU A 44 6.21 1.45 14.25
N ALA A 45 7.40 1.99 14.54
CA ALA A 45 7.56 3.38 14.93
C ALA A 45 7.56 4.33 13.70
N GLU A 46 7.51 5.63 13.97
CA GLU A 46 7.77 6.69 12.98
C GLU A 46 9.27 6.89 12.74
N SER A 47 10.12 6.16 13.48
CA SER A 47 11.54 6.02 13.22
C SER A 47 11.85 4.73 12.46
N SER A 48 12.92 4.75 11.67
CA SER A 48 13.31 3.62 10.83
C SER A 48 13.86 2.45 11.67
N GLN A 49 13.27 1.27 11.57
CA GLN A 49 13.68 0.05 12.29
C GLN A 49 13.98 -1.11 11.33
N PRO A 50 14.98 -1.97 11.62
CA PRO A 50 15.27 -3.13 10.78
C PRO A 50 14.11 -4.14 10.81
N VAL A 51 13.75 -4.69 9.66
CA VAL A 51 12.69 -5.70 9.53
C VAL A 51 13.07 -6.78 8.53
N VAL A 52 12.48 -7.95 8.72
CA VAL A 52 12.41 -9.00 7.70
C VAL A 52 10.95 -9.38 7.55
N VAL A 53 10.42 -9.29 6.34
CA VAL A 53 9.01 -9.55 6.05
C VAL A 53 8.86 -10.48 4.87
N GLN A 54 7.73 -11.18 4.80
CA GLN A 54 7.30 -11.99 3.67
C GLN A 54 5.96 -11.48 3.15
N GLY A 55 5.76 -11.63 1.85
CA GLY A 55 4.51 -11.21 1.22
C GLY A 55 4.46 -11.50 -0.27
N THR A 56 3.37 -11.06 -0.88
CA THR A 56 3.12 -11.16 -2.32
C THR A 56 3.24 -9.81 -2.99
N VAL A 57 3.91 -9.77 -4.13
CA VAL A 57 4.01 -8.56 -4.96
C VAL A 57 2.62 -8.23 -5.51
N VAL A 58 2.13 -7.03 -5.25
CA VAL A 58 0.80 -6.56 -5.74
C VAL A 58 0.95 -5.56 -6.88
N ALA A 59 1.99 -4.73 -6.83
CA ALA A 59 2.36 -3.84 -7.91
C ALA A 59 3.83 -4.07 -8.26
N ALA A 60 4.15 -4.14 -9.54
CA ALA A 60 5.51 -4.36 -10.00
C ALA A 60 6.43 -3.15 -9.75
N PRO A 61 7.75 -3.36 -9.76
CA PRO A 61 8.76 -2.30 -9.66
C PRO A 61 8.63 -1.28 -10.77
N GLU A 62 8.45 -0.03 -10.38
CA GLU A 62 8.50 1.11 -11.29
C GLU A 62 9.65 2.04 -10.91
N LYS A 63 10.36 2.57 -11.92
CA LYS A 63 11.39 3.58 -11.71
C LYS A 63 10.74 4.81 -11.08
N MET A 64 11.17 5.15 -9.87
CA MET A 64 10.74 6.38 -9.22
C MET A 64 11.39 7.55 -9.94
N ARG A 65 10.58 8.48 -10.43
CA ARG A 65 11.10 9.76 -10.94
C ARG A 65 11.68 10.52 -9.75
N SER A 66 13.00 10.51 -9.59
CA SER A 66 13.66 11.38 -8.63
C SER A 66 13.37 12.82 -9.05
N ALA A 67 12.85 13.64 -8.15
CA ALA A 67 12.88 15.08 -8.35
C ALA A 67 14.34 15.47 -8.54
N GLN A 68 14.67 16.12 -9.66
CA GLN A 68 16.00 16.67 -9.87
C GLN A 68 16.37 17.53 -8.65
N GLY A 69 17.55 17.26 -8.11
CA GLY A 69 18.03 17.85 -6.86
C GLY A 69 18.05 19.36 -6.93
N PHE A 70 17.39 20.01 -5.96
CA PHE A 70 17.56 21.44 -5.75
C PHE A 70 18.77 21.76 -4.86
N LEU A 71 19.41 20.75 -4.23
CA LEU A 71 20.57 20.94 -3.36
C LEU A 71 21.60 19.81 -3.57
N GLY A 72 22.72 20.16 -4.21
CA GLY A 72 23.73 19.26 -4.77
C GLY A 72 24.61 18.49 -3.78
N ALA A 73 24.08 17.51 -3.06
CA ALA A 73 24.89 16.59 -2.28
C ALA A 73 24.32 15.16 -2.26
N GLY A 74 24.58 14.40 -3.32
CA GLY A 74 24.37 12.94 -3.32
C GLY A 74 24.28 12.38 -4.73
N SER A 75 25.07 11.36 -5.04
CA SER A 75 24.91 10.58 -6.28
C SER A 75 23.47 10.08 -6.36
N PHE A 76 22.72 10.50 -7.37
CA PHE A 76 21.38 9.97 -7.63
C PHE A 76 21.51 8.46 -7.82
N ARG A 77 20.98 7.69 -6.86
CA ARG A 77 20.81 6.25 -7.05
C ARG A 77 19.47 6.04 -7.71
N GLU A 78 19.45 5.31 -8.82
CA GLU A 78 18.19 4.82 -9.36
C GLU A 78 17.41 4.16 -8.22
N THR A 79 16.16 4.56 -8.04
CA THR A 79 15.29 4.01 -7.00
C THR A 79 14.06 3.46 -7.69
N SER A 80 13.72 2.22 -7.37
CA SER A 80 12.47 1.61 -7.80
C SER A 80 11.49 1.56 -6.63
N VAL A 81 10.21 1.69 -6.94
CA VAL A 81 9.12 1.62 -5.98
C VAL A 81 8.11 0.56 -6.39
N TRP A 82 7.62 -0.20 -5.42
CA TRP A 82 6.61 -1.22 -5.64
C TRP A 82 5.78 -1.47 -4.37
N VAL A 83 4.75 -2.31 -4.48
CA VAL A 83 3.84 -2.62 -3.36
C VAL A 83 3.85 -4.11 -3.07
N LEU A 84 4.09 -4.42 -1.79
CA LEU A 84 4.09 -5.76 -1.22
C LEU A 84 2.87 -5.90 -0.30
N ASN A 85 2.06 -6.94 -0.50
CA ASN A 85 1.04 -7.34 0.47
C ASN A 85 1.66 -8.30 1.48
N LEU A 86 1.68 -7.91 2.74
CA LEU A 86 2.38 -8.62 3.80
C LEU A 86 1.56 -9.84 4.25
N SER A 87 2.26 -10.94 4.51
CA SER A 87 1.68 -12.18 5.07
C SER A 87 2.33 -12.57 6.39
N ALA A 88 3.63 -12.32 6.55
CA ALA A 88 4.37 -12.60 7.78
C ALA A 88 5.50 -11.60 8.01
N ALA A 89 5.81 -11.36 9.28
CA ALA A 89 6.98 -10.61 9.71
C ALA A 89 7.83 -11.48 10.63
N ARG A 90 9.14 -11.27 10.59
CA ARG A 90 10.07 -11.98 11.46
C ARG A 90 10.16 -11.26 12.79
N ASP A 91 9.79 -11.96 13.86
CA ASP A 91 10.03 -11.54 15.23
C ASP A 91 11.06 -12.50 15.85
N LEU A 92 12.29 -12.02 16.02
CA LEU A 92 13.44 -12.81 16.44
C LEU A 92 13.62 -14.08 15.56
N HIS A 93 13.39 -15.26 16.15
CA HIS A 93 13.50 -16.55 15.47
C HIS A 93 12.16 -17.10 14.96
N ARG A 94 11.06 -16.35 15.08
CA ARG A 94 9.72 -16.82 14.72
C ARG A 94 9.11 -15.97 13.61
N TRP A 95 8.30 -16.61 12.77
CA TRP A 95 7.44 -15.90 11.83
C TRP A 95 6.09 -15.66 12.48
N VAL A 96 5.65 -14.41 12.48
CA VAL A 96 4.35 -13.99 13.03
C VAL A 96 3.47 -13.54 11.87
N PRO A 97 2.21 -14.01 11.78
CA PRO A 97 1.31 -13.60 10.72
C PRO A 97 0.94 -12.13 10.88
N VAL A 98 1.06 -11.38 9.79
CA VAL A 98 0.72 -9.94 9.73
C VAL A 98 -0.09 -9.68 8.47
N SER A 99 -0.75 -8.52 8.44
CA SER A 99 -1.49 -8.06 7.27
C SER A 99 -1.08 -6.62 6.90
N GLY A 100 -1.69 -6.09 5.85
CA GLY A 100 -1.45 -4.75 5.37
C GLY A 100 -0.50 -4.73 4.18
N GLN A 101 -0.34 -3.54 3.60
CA GLN A 101 0.51 -3.33 2.45
C GLN A 101 1.70 -2.45 2.81
N ALA A 102 2.84 -2.79 2.21
CA ALA A 102 4.08 -2.06 2.32
C ALA A 102 4.48 -1.49 0.95
N ARG A 103 4.83 -0.20 0.94
CA ARG A 103 5.53 0.43 -0.18
C ARG A 103 7.01 0.16 -0.02
N VAL A 104 7.60 -0.57 -0.95
CA VAL A 104 9.01 -0.94 -0.92
C VAL A 104 9.78 -0.02 -1.86
N PHE A 105 10.81 0.64 -1.34
CA PHE A 105 11.79 1.41 -2.09
C PHE A 105 13.09 0.64 -2.14
N VAL A 106 13.63 0.44 -3.33
CA VAL A 106 14.87 -0.31 -3.54
C VAL A 106 15.83 0.54 -4.35
N ASP A 107 17.01 0.78 -3.80
CA ASP A 107 18.09 1.46 -4.50
C ASP A 107 18.75 0.52 -5.51
N GLY A 108 19.22 1.07 -6.63
CA GLY A 108 19.88 0.36 -7.72
C GLY A 108 19.01 0.19 -8.96
N GLU A 109 19.60 -0.42 -9.99
CA GLU A 109 18.94 -0.68 -11.26
C GLU A 109 17.68 -1.53 -11.05
N THR A 110 16.56 -1.12 -11.65
CA THR A 110 15.28 -1.81 -11.48
C THR A 110 15.33 -3.22 -12.06
N GLN A 111 15.12 -4.23 -11.23
CA GLN A 111 15.02 -5.62 -11.66
C GLN A 111 13.56 -6.00 -11.96
N PRO A 112 13.32 -6.90 -12.93
CA PRO A 112 11.98 -7.40 -13.20
C PRO A 112 11.49 -8.25 -12.02
N LEU A 113 10.35 -7.88 -11.46
CA LEU A 113 9.65 -8.65 -10.44
C LEU A 113 8.15 -8.69 -10.78
N SER A 114 7.61 -9.89 -10.96
CA SER A 114 6.23 -10.06 -11.39
C SER A 114 5.25 -9.96 -10.23
N VAL A 115 4.10 -9.35 -10.49
CA VAL A 115 2.95 -9.39 -9.57
C VAL A 115 2.54 -10.84 -9.30
N GLY A 116 2.20 -11.13 -8.05
CA GLY A 116 1.88 -12.47 -7.55
C GLY A 116 3.10 -13.25 -7.02
N THR A 117 4.32 -12.78 -7.27
CA THR A 117 5.54 -13.43 -6.74
C THR A 117 5.58 -13.33 -5.22
N HIS A 118 5.88 -14.43 -4.53
CA HIS A 118 6.13 -14.43 -3.10
C HIS A 118 7.59 -14.09 -2.86
N VAL A 119 7.83 -13.11 -2.00
CA VAL A 119 9.17 -12.61 -1.71
C VAL A 119 9.36 -12.41 -0.22
N GLN A 120 10.60 -12.57 0.21
CA GLN A 120 11.10 -12.16 1.50
C GLN A 120 11.95 -10.90 1.32
N VAL A 121 11.67 -9.87 2.10
CA VAL A 121 12.35 -8.57 2.02
C VAL A 121 13.08 -8.31 3.33
N HIS A 122 14.37 -8.03 3.20
CA HIS A 122 15.23 -7.55 4.28
C HIS A 122 15.45 -6.07 4.12
N GLY A 123 15.10 -5.28 5.12
CA GLY A 123 15.23 -3.83 4.98
C GLY A 123 14.98 -3.09 6.27
N ARG A 124 14.62 -1.83 6.13
CA ARG A 124 14.18 -1.00 7.25
C ARG A 124 12.78 -0.50 7.00
N ALA A 125 11.88 -0.71 7.94
CA ALA A 125 10.52 -0.23 7.86
C ALA A 125 10.29 1.00 8.73
N VAL A 126 9.30 1.78 8.36
CA VAL A 126 8.80 2.92 9.12
C VAL A 126 7.31 3.12 8.82
N ARG A 127 6.58 3.63 9.81
CA ARG A 127 5.22 4.12 9.62
C ARG A 127 5.26 5.59 9.17
N PRO A 128 4.52 6.00 8.13
CA PRO A 128 4.44 7.40 7.72
C PRO A 128 4.09 8.33 8.90
N SER A 129 4.94 9.33 9.14
CA SER A 129 4.72 10.39 10.12
C SER A 129 3.70 11.41 9.60
N ALA A 130 3.15 12.20 10.51
CA ALA A 130 2.41 13.39 10.13
C ALA A 130 3.35 14.43 9.47
N PRO A 131 2.81 15.42 8.73
CA PRO A 131 3.56 16.57 8.27
C PRO A 131 4.31 17.24 9.41
N ASN A 132 5.58 17.58 9.19
CA ASN A 132 6.37 18.32 10.18
C ASN A 132 6.43 19.82 9.88
N ASN A 133 6.06 20.22 8.66
CA ASN A 133 6.01 21.62 8.25
C ASN A 133 4.60 22.05 7.80
N PRO A 134 4.20 23.30 8.07
CA PRO A 134 2.99 23.86 7.47
C PRO A 134 3.05 23.81 5.94
N GLY A 135 1.98 23.31 5.31
CA GLY A 135 1.89 23.18 3.85
C GLY A 135 2.66 21.99 3.26
N GLU A 136 3.33 21.18 4.09
CA GLU A 136 3.93 19.92 3.64
C GLU A 136 2.84 18.90 3.29
N PHE A 137 3.15 18.05 2.31
CA PHE A 137 2.24 17.00 1.89
C PHE A 137 2.04 15.95 3.00
N ASP A 138 0.78 15.63 3.29
CA ASP A 138 0.44 14.62 4.30
C ASP A 138 0.60 13.19 3.75
N PHE A 139 1.82 12.68 3.86
CA PHE A 139 2.14 11.30 3.51
C PHE A 139 1.39 10.27 4.35
N ARG A 140 1.03 10.58 5.60
CA ARG A 140 0.22 9.69 6.45
C ARG A 140 -1.19 9.58 5.90
N GLN A 141 -1.85 10.71 5.64
CA GLN A 141 -3.20 10.72 5.08
C GLN A 141 -3.22 10.07 3.69
N HIS A 142 -2.26 10.39 2.83
CA HIS A 142 -2.14 9.77 1.51
C HIS A 142 -1.94 8.24 1.62
N SER A 143 -1.13 7.78 2.57
CA SER A 143 -0.90 6.35 2.78
C SER A 143 -2.13 5.62 3.34
N GLN A 144 -2.91 6.28 4.21
CA GLN A 144 -4.18 5.76 4.72
C GLN A 144 -5.23 5.59 3.61
N LEU A 145 -5.39 6.60 2.76
CA LEU A 145 -6.33 6.55 1.63
C LEU A 145 -6.00 5.41 0.66
N ASN A 146 -4.71 5.15 0.43
CA ASN A 146 -4.25 4.04 -0.41
C ASN A 146 -4.14 2.70 0.32
N ARG A 147 -4.41 2.66 1.63
CA ARG A 147 -4.21 1.47 2.50
C ARG A 147 -2.79 0.88 2.47
N VAL A 148 -1.78 1.72 2.24
CA VAL A 148 -0.36 1.33 2.24
C VAL A 148 0.33 2.03 3.41
N LEU A 149 0.17 1.47 4.61
CA LEU A 149 0.57 2.11 5.87
C LEU A 149 2.03 1.85 6.28
N THR A 150 2.74 1.01 5.54
CA THR A 150 4.14 0.68 5.82
C THR A 150 5.03 1.17 4.68
N ILE A 151 6.17 1.77 5.02
CA ILE A 151 7.23 2.07 4.06
C ILE A 151 8.43 1.19 4.41
N ILE A 152 8.95 0.45 3.44
CA ILE A 152 10.17 -0.35 3.59
C ILE A 152 11.23 0.22 2.64
N ARG A 153 12.41 0.52 3.18
CA ARG A 153 13.58 0.90 2.39
C ARG A 153 14.59 -0.22 2.37
N VAL A 154 15.08 -0.52 1.18
CA VAL A 154 16.00 -1.61 0.89
C VAL A 154 17.18 -1.03 0.11
N ARG A 155 18.41 -1.38 0.52
CA ARG A 155 19.64 -0.82 -0.09
C ARG A 155 19.97 -1.38 -1.46
N GLY A 156 19.36 -2.50 -1.84
CA GLY A 156 19.65 -3.19 -3.09
C GLY A 156 18.83 -4.46 -3.27
N TRP A 157 18.73 -4.89 -4.52
CA TRP A 157 17.94 -6.07 -4.91
C TRP A 157 18.41 -7.38 -4.29
N SER A 158 19.67 -7.49 -3.89
CA SER A 158 20.20 -8.67 -3.17
C SER A 158 19.52 -8.92 -1.81
N SER A 159 18.82 -7.91 -1.27
CA SER A 159 18.07 -8.03 -0.01
C SER A 159 16.62 -8.49 -0.21
N ILE A 160 16.25 -8.82 -1.45
CA ILE A 160 14.94 -9.36 -1.83
C ILE A 160 15.18 -10.79 -2.31
N VAL A 161 14.58 -11.75 -1.61
CA VAL A 161 14.70 -13.18 -1.92
C VAL A 161 13.36 -13.66 -2.42
N VAL A 162 13.33 -14.25 -3.62
CA VAL A 162 12.13 -14.91 -4.14
C VAL A 162 11.93 -16.24 -3.41
N CYS A 163 10.75 -16.43 -2.83
CA CYS A 163 10.43 -17.65 -2.11
C CYS A 163 10.15 -18.80 -3.10
N PRO A 164 10.49 -20.06 -2.77
CA PRO A 164 10.23 -21.22 -3.63
C PRO A 164 8.75 -21.48 -3.90
N ASN A 165 7.89 -21.01 -2.99
CA ASN A 165 6.44 -21.14 -3.07
C ASN A 165 5.96 -20.13 -4.12
N GLY A 166 5.78 -20.62 -5.36
CA GLY A 166 5.71 -19.85 -6.59
C GLY A 166 4.60 -18.80 -6.73
N ILE A 167 4.56 -18.21 -7.93
CA ILE A 167 3.70 -17.07 -8.29
C ILE A 167 2.22 -17.41 -8.11
N THR A 168 1.50 -16.58 -7.35
CA THR A 168 0.03 -16.63 -7.36
C THR A 168 -0.48 -15.96 -8.63
N VAL A 169 -1.02 -16.76 -9.55
CA VAL A 169 -1.59 -16.24 -10.79
C VAL A 169 -2.87 -15.46 -10.47
N SER A 170 -2.96 -14.24 -10.97
CA SER A 170 -4.14 -13.39 -10.85
C SER A 170 -4.37 -12.62 -12.15
N ALA A 171 -5.60 -12.18 -12.39
CA ALA A 171 -5.92 -11.33 -13.54
C ALA A 171 -5.08 -10.03 -13.53
N ALA A 172 -4.87 -9.45 -12.34
CA ALA A 172 -3.98 -8.31 -12.16
C ALA A 172 -2.53 -8.64 -12.57
N GLY A 173 -2.03 -9.83 -12.21
CA GLY A 173 -0.70 -10.31 -12.63
C GLY A 173 -0.57 -10.50 -14.14
N CYS A 174 -1.63 -10.95 -14.82
CA CYS A 174 -1.64 -11.07 -16.28
C CYS A 174 -1.60 -9.70 -16.98
N ILE A 175 -2.40 -8.74 -16.50
CA ILE A 175 -2.41 -7.36 -17.01
C ILE A 175 -1.05 -6.69 -16.79
N ASP A 176 -0.46 -6.87 -15.60
CA ASP A 176 0.85 -6.32 -15.29
C ASP A 176 1.95 -6.94 -16.16
N TRP A 177 1.93 -8.26 -16.38
CA TRP A 177 2.85 -8.94 -17.30
C TRP A 177 2.77 -8.36 -18.72
N LEU A 178 1.57 -8.13 -19.24
CA LEU A 178 1.37 -7.47 -20.54
C LEU A 178 1.96 -6.05 -20.55
N ARG A 179 1.71 -5.26 -19.50
CA ARG A 179 2.23 -3.90 -19.36
C ARG A 179 3.75 -3.89 -19.37
N GLN A 180 4.41 -4.80 -18.62
CA GLN A 180 5.86 -4.93 -18.60
C GLN A 180 6.41 -5.29 -19.98
N ARG A 181 5.76 -6.22 -20.70
CA ARG A 181 6.20 -6.66 -22.03
C ARG A 181 6.08 -5.55 -23.09
N CYS A 182 5.07 -4.69 -23.00
CA CYS A 182 4.95 -3.51 -23.85
C CYS A 182 5.99 -2.44 -23.52
N ARG A 183 6.29 -2.23 -22.23
CA ARG A 183 7.28 -1.23 -21.78
C ARG A 183 8.71 -1.55 -22.23
N ASN A 184 9.06 -2.84 -22.37
CA ASN A 184 10.38 -3.27 -22.85
C ASN A 184 10.54 -3.27 -24.38
N ARG A 185 9.48 -2.97 -25.15
CA ARG A 185 9.49 -2.98 -26.62
C ARG A 185 9.49 -1.58 -27.26
N LEU A 186 9.33 -0.53 -26.45
CA LEU A 186 9.38 0.88 -26.84
C LEU A 186 10.68 1.49 -26.31
#